data_AF-A0A957Y4N7-F1
#
_entry.id   AF-A0A957Y4N7-F1
#
_cell.length_a   1.000
_cell.length_b   1.000
_cell.length_c   1.000
_cell.angle_alpha   90.00
_cell.angle_beta   90.00
_cell.angle_gamma   90.00
#
_symmetry.space_group_name_H-M   'P 1'
#
loop_
_entity.id
_entity.type
_entity.pdbx_description
1 polymer ?
#
loop_
_entity_poly.entity_id
_entity_poly.type
_entity_poly.pdbx_seq_one_letter_code
_entity_poly.pdbx_strand_id
1 'polypeptide(L)'
;VGPSGVDESFIGALHYGNGAMAQISSAFRTPWYTHFDVMGTEGRLVMTRPFTGTEGEERRLTFVGVDDAALELAVPEQELYAGEVEDMNDAILTGRPPYIGLNETRDHVRTVLALYESARRGERVFVEEMVA
;
A
#
# COMPACT_ATOMS: atom_id res chain seq x y z
N VAL A 1 1.40 5.60 20.53
CA VAL A 1 0.93 4.50 21.40
C VAL A 1 -0.36 4.88 22.13
N GLY A 2 -1.42 4.08 21.96
CA GLY A 2 -2.69 4.19 22.69
C GLY A 2 -2.72 3.42 24.01
N PRO A 3 -3.86 3.41 24.72
CA PRO A 3 -3.97 2.82 26.07
C PRO A 3 -3.71 1.30 26.15
N SER A 4 -3.87 0.57 25.05
CA SER A 4 -3.60 -0.87 24.96
C SER A 4 -2.12 -1.22 24.75
N GLY A 5 -1.25 -0.21 24.57
CA GLY A 5 0.14 -0.41 24.17
C GLY A 5 0.34 -0.58 22.66
N VAL A 6 -0.73 -0.54 21.85
CA VAL A 6 -0.67 -0.55 20.38
C VAL A 6 -0.64 0.89 19.85
N ASP A 7 0.06 1.13 18.75
CA ASP A 7 -0.04 2.42 18.06
C ASP A 7 -1.42 2.61 17.42
N GLU A 8 -2.12 3.68 17.81
CA GLU A 8 -3.42 4.06 17.26
C GLU A 8 -3.33 5.02 16.06
N SER A 9 -2.11 5.51 15.79
CA SER A 9 -1.77 6.36 14.66
C SER A 9 -0.33 6.08 14.26
N PHE A 10 -0.08 5.98 12.97
CA PHE A 10 1.22 5.72 12.40
C PHE A 10 1.47 6.64 11.22
N ILE A 11 2.69 7.18 11.12
CA ILE A 11 3.18 7.93 9.97
C ILE A 11 4.60 7.44 9.68
N GLY A 12 4.84 7.05 8.43
CA GLY A 12 6.14 6.57 7.98
C GLY A 12 6.52 7.17 6.63
N ALA A 13 7.82 7.27 6.39
CA ALA A 13 8.36 7.64 5.09
C ALA A 13 9.35 6.54 4.64
N LEU A 14 9.23 6.14 3.38
CA LEU A 14 10.10 5.18 2.72
C LEU A 14 10.90 5.91 1.65
N HIS A 15 12.18 5.60 1.55
CA HIS A 15 13.06 6.08 0.48
C HIS A 15 13.60 4.88 -0.30
N TYR A 16 13.28 4.81 -1.58
CA TYR A 16 13.67 3.72 -2.46
C TYR A 16 15.05 3.94 -3.07
N GLY A 17 15.71 2.86 -3.49
CA GLY A 17 17.06 2.93 -4.07
C GLY A 17 17.14 3.73 -5.37
N ASN A 18 16.03 3.90 -6.08
CA ASN A 18 15.91 4.73 -7.28
C ASN A 18 15.59 6.21 -6.97
N GLY A 19 15.54 6.61 -5.70
CA GLY A 19 15.23 7.98 -5.27
C GLY A 19 13.74 8.30 -5.15
N ALA A 20 12.84 7.35 -5.45
CA ALA A 20 11.42 7.51 -5.17
C ALA A 20 11.17 7.57 -3.65
N MET A 21 10.09 8.23 -3.25
CA MET A 21 9.65 8.32 -1.86
C MET A 21 8.20 7.88 -1.75
N ALA A 22 7.86 7.20 -0.67
CA ALA A 22 6.48 6.97 -0.26
C ALA A 22 6.26 7.51 1.15
N GLN A 23 5.07 8.08 1.39
CA GLN A 23 4.59 8.41 2.72
C GLN A 23 3.36 7.57 3.01
N ILE A 24 3.32 7.00 4.20
CA ILE A 24 2.22 6.14 4.65
C ILE A 24 1.69 6.72 5.95
N SER A 25 0.36 6.84 6.03
CA SER A 25 -0.33 7.17 7.28
C SER A 25 -1.49 6.21 7.49
N SER A 26 -1.66 5.72 8.72
CA SER A 26 -2.80 4.92 9.13
C SER A 26 -3.20 5.29 10.55
N ALA A 27 -4.50 5.21 10.86
CA ALA A 27 -4.99 5.53 12.20
C ALA A 27 -6.33 4.84 12.49
N PHE A 28 -6.55 4.51 13.76
CA PHE A 28 -7.83 3.97 14.25
C PHE A 28 -8.79 5.05 14.75
N ARG A 29 -8.28 6.26 15.06
CA ARG A 29 -9.04 7.34 15.72
C ARG A 29 -9.39 8.52 14.83
N THR A 30 -9.16 8.37 13.54
CA THR A 30 -9.58 9.34 12.52
C THR A 30 -10.88 8.86 11.89
N PRO A 31 -11.69 9.77 11.30
CA PRO A 31 -12.74 9.37 10.40
C PRO A 31 -12.22 8.39 9.34
N TRP A 32 -13.10 7.49 8.90
CA TRP A 32 -12.74 6.49 7.92
C TRP A 32 -12.22 7.15 6.64
N TYR A 33 -11.03 6.73 6.21
CA TYR A 33 -10.35 7.29 5.04
C TYR A 33 -9.39 6.23 4.47
N THR A 34 -9.47 6.02 3.16
CA THR A 34 -8.47 5.27 2.39
C THR A 34 -8.17 6.08 1.15
N HIS A 35 -6.91 6.09 0.72
CA HIS A 35 -6.49 6.88 -0.43
C HIS A 35 -5.08 6.48 -0.84
N PHE A 36 -4.76 6.53 -2.12
CA PHE A 36 -3.36 6.61 -2.55
C PHE A 36 -3.21 7.66 -3.65
N ASP A 37 -2.06 8.33 -3.63
CA ASP A 37 -1.57 9.16 -4.73
C ASP A 37 -0.20 8.67 -5.19
N VAL A 38 -0.01 8.57 -6.50
CA VAL A 38 1.30 8.32 -7.12
C VAL A 38 1.64 9.50 -8.00
N MET A 39 2.72 10.21 -7.68
CA MET A 39 3.20 11.35 -8.45
C MET A 39 4.40 10.93 -9.30
N GLY A 40 4.30 11.17 -10.60
CA GLY A 40 5.37 10.94 -11.59
C GLY A 40 5.73 12.23 -12.32
N THR A 41 6.62 12.12 -13.29
CA THR A 41 7.08 13.26 -14.11
C THR A 41 6.04 13.73 -15.13
N GLU A 42 5.12 12.84 -15.54
CA GLU A 42 4.10 13.10 -16.57
C GLU A 42 2.71 13.38 -15.98
N GLY A 43 2.59 13.39 -14.65
CA GLY A 43 1.31 13.56 -13.98
C GLY A 43 1.20 12.76 -12.69
N ARG A 44 -0.01 12.63 -12.19
CA ARG A 44 -0.33 11.86 -10.98
C ARG A 44 -1.54 10.96 -11.15
N LEU A 45 -1.52 9.84 -10.45
CA LEU A 45 -2.66 8.96 -10.26
C LEU A 45 -3.23 9.18 -8.86
N VAL A 46 -4.55 9.29 -8.78
CA VAL A 46 -5.32 9.51 -7.55
C VAL A 46 -6.36 8.41 -7.43
N MET A 47 -6.36 7.65 -6.33
CA MET A 47 -7.33 6.57 -6.07
C MET A 47 -8.00 6.77 -4.71
N THR A 48 -9.31 6.97 -4.71
CA THR A 48 -10.10 7.29 -3.51
C THR A 48 -10.51 6.08 -2.67
N ARG A 49 -10.54 4.87 -3.26
CA ARG A 49 -10.92 3.61 -2.58
C ARG A 49 -10.02 2.45 -3.02
N PRO A 50 -8.74 2.46 -2.61
CA PRO A 50 -7.79 1.48 -3.13
C PRO A 50 -7.80 0.12 -2.44
N PHE A 51 -8.26 0.04 -1.19
CA PHE A 51 -8.05 -1.15 -0.35
C PHE A 51 -9.35 -1.86 0.04
N THR A 52 -10.33 -1.11 0.55
CA THR A 52 -11.60 -1.64 1.07
C THR A 52 -12.72 -0.62 0.85
N GLY A 53 -13.98 -1.02 1.06
CA GLY A 53 -15.13 -0.15 0.81
C GLY A 53 -15.20 0.27 -0.67
N THR A 54 -14.94 -0.70 -1.55
CA THR A 54 -14.82 -0.54 -3.00
C THR A 54 -16.16 -0.50 -3.73
N GLU A 55 -17.26 -0.75 -3.01
CA GLU A 55 -18.61 -0.72 -3.54
C GLU A 55 -19.08 0.73 -3.78
N GLY A 56 -19.83 0.92 -4.86
CA GLY A 56 -20.48 2.20 -5.18
C GLY A 56 -19.59 3.23 -5.89
N GLU A 57 -20.17 4.40 -6.14
CA GLU A 57 -19.60 5.46 -7.00
C GLU A 57 -18.40 6.21 -6.38
N GLU A 58 -18.01 5.85 -5.16
CA GLU A 58 -16.94 6.52 -4.42
C GLU A 58 -15.54 6.03 -4.83
N ARG A 59 -15.43 4.87 -5.50
CA ARG A 59 -14.17 4.31 -6.01
C ARG A 59 -13.85 4.92 -7.37
N ARG A 60 -12.88 5.83 -7.41
CA ARG A 60 -12.42 6.48 -8.63
C ARG A 60 -10.91 6.42 -8.73
N LEU A 61 -10.42 6.07 -9.92
CA LEU A 61 -9.03 6.24 -10.32
C LEU A 61 -8.98 7.40 -11.31
N THR A 62 -8.24 8.45 -10.98
CA THR A 62 -8.08 9.63 -11.85
C THR A 62 -6.62 9.81 -12.19
N PHE A 63 -6.32 9.94 -13.48
CA PHE A 63 -5.04 10.47 -13.96
C PHE A 63 -5.15 11.98 -14.14
N VAL A 64 -4.18 12.72 -13.62
CA VAL A 64 -4.07 14.17 -13.82
C VAL A 64 -2.74 14.45 -14.52
N GLY A 65 -2.81 14.98 -15.74
CA GLY A 65 -1.64 15.30 -16.56
C GLY A 65 -0.90 16.56 -16.10
N VAL A 66 0.26 16.83 -16.72
CA VAL A 66 1.07 18.04 -16.46
C VAL A 66 0.37 19.35 -16.84
N ASP A 67 -0.68 19.27 -17.65
CA ASP A 67 -1.56 20.37 -18.06
C ASP A 67 -2.79 20.52 -17.16
N ASP A 68 -2.80 19.82 -16.01
CA ASP A 68 -3.92 19.71 -15.07
C ASP A 68 -5.19 19.07 -15.67
N ALA A 69 -5.11 18.48 -16.88
CA ALA A 69 -6.23 17.74 -17.45
C ALA A 69 -6.47 16.45 -16.66
N ALA A 70 -7.70 16.28 -16.17
CA ALA A 70 -8.11 15.11 -15.42
C ALA A 70 -8.85 14.11 -16.33
N LEU A 71 -8.41 12.86 -16.30
CA LEU A 71 -9.03 11.73 -16.96
C LEU A 71 -9.40 10.67 -15.91
N GLU A 72 -10.69 10.38 -15.78
CA GLU A 72 -11.13 9.23 -14.99
C GLU A 72 -10.84 7.94 -15.76
N LEU A 73 -10.11 7.03 -15.11
CA LEU A 73 -9.75 5.73 -15.66
C LEU A 73 -10.76 4.68 -15.17
N ALA A 74 -11.30 3.90 -16.09
CA ALA A 74 -12.22 2.82 -15.76
C ALA A 74 -11.50 1.74 -14.93
N VAL A 75 -12.06 1.43 -13.75
CA VAL A 75 -11.63 0.32 -12.91
C VAL A 75 -12.81 -0.65 -12.81
N PRO A 76 -12.74 -1.82 -13.45
CA PRO A 76 -13.83 -2.79 -13.39
C PRO A 76 -14.15 -3.19 -11.95
N GLU A 77 -15.43 -3.31 -11.65
CA GLU A 77 -15.88 -3.95 -10.41
C GLU A 77 -15.56 -5.44 -10.48
N GLN A 78 -14.90 -5.93 -9.44
CA GLN A 78 -14.56 -7.32 -9.25
C GLN A 78 -14.66 -7.65 -7.77
N GLU A 79 -14.99 -8.91 -7.47
CA GLU A 79 -14.97 -9.43 -6.11
C GLU A 79 -13.55 -9.30 -5.52
N LEU A 80 -13.42 -8.58 -4.40
CA LEU A 80 -12.13 -8.13 -3.86
C LEU A 80 -11.14 -9.28 -3.61
N TYR A 81 -11.66 -10.45 -3.23
CA TYR A 81 -10.85 -11.63 -2.87
C TYR A 81 -10.83 -12.71 -3.96
N ALA A 82 -11.55 -12.53 -5.08
CA ALA A 82 -11.61 -13.54 -6.12
C ALA A 82 -10.22 -13.86 -6.69
N GLY A 83 -9.40 -12.83 -6.93
CA GLY A 83 -8.04 -13.02 -7.43
C GLY A 83 -7.13 -13.83 -6.49
N GLU A 84 -7.33 -13.74 -5.17
CA GLU A 84 -6.58 -14.55 -4.20
C GLU A 84 -6.94 -16.03 -4.29
N VAL A 85 -8.23 -16.34 -4.45
CA VAL A 85 -8.74 -17.71 -4.58
C VAL A 85 -8.33 -18.31 -5.93
N GLU A 86 -8.43 -17.52 -7.00
CA GLU A 86 -8.02 -17.91 -8.35
C GLU A 86 -6.51 -18.19 -8.40
N ASP A 87 -5.68 -17.34 -7.79
CA ASP A 87 -4.24 -17.55 -7.74
C ASP A 87 -3.87 -18.82 -6.95
N MET A 88 -4.50 -19.03 -5.80
CA MET A 88 -4.32 -20.25 -5.01
C MET A 88 -4.74 -21.49 -5.81
N ASN A 89 -5.88 -21.43 -6.51
CA ASN A 89 -6.36 -22.53 -7.34
C ASN A 89 -5.35 -22.90 -8.43
N ASP A 90 -4.88 -21.91 -9.17
CA ASP A 90 -3.88 -22.11 -10.23
C ASP A 90 -2.57 -22.66 -9.67
N ALA A 91 -2.08 -22.14 -8.54
CA ALA A 91 -0.87 -22.64 -7.90
C ALA A 91 -0.99 -24.12 -7.53
N ILE A 92 -2.15 -24.55 -7.02
CA ILE A 92 -2.41 -25.95 -6.66
C ILE A 92 -2.54 -26.83 -7.90
N LEU A 93 -3.33 -26.41 -8.89
CA LEU A 93 -3.66 -27.26 -10.05
C LEU A 93 -2.53 -27.34 -11.08
N THR A 94 -1.75 -26.27 -11.23
CA THR A 94 -0.71 -26.18 -12.27
C THR A 94 0.70 -26.30 -11.71
N GLY A 95 0.87 -26.21 -10.38
CA GLY A 95 2.17 -26.19 -9.74
C GLY A 95 2.96 -24.89 -9.94
N ARG A 96 2.32 -23.83 -10.45
CA ARG A 96 2.96 -22.51 -10.53
C ARG A 96 3.17 -21.92 -9.12
N PRO A 97 4.21 -21.09 -8.90
CA PRO A 97 4.32 -20.33 -7.65
C PRO A 97 3.12 -19.39 -7.48
N PRO A 98 2.67 -19.12 -6.23
CA PRO A 98 1.69 -18.07 -5.96
C PRO A 98 2.17 -16.71 -6.47
N TYR A 99 1.23 -15.86 -6.87
CA TYR A 99 1.49 -14.50 -7.33
C TYR A 99 2.22 -13.67 -6.28
N ILE A 100 1.76 -13.72 -5.02
CA ILE A 100 2.45 -13.12 -3.87
C ILE A 100 3.25 -14.20 -3.15
N GLY A 101 4.57 -14.11 -3.24
CA GLY A 101 5.48 -15.10 -2.65
C GLY A 101 5.71 -14.92 -1.14
N LEU A 102 6.21 -15.97 -0.47
CA LEU A 102 6.60 -15.89 0.95
C LEU A 102 7.70 -14.84 1.21
N ASN A 103 8.65 -14.68 0.28
CA ASN A 103 9.69 -13.67 0.44
C ASN A 103 9.11 -12.26 0.41
N GLU A 104 8.18 -11.99 -0.50
CA GLU A 104 7.50 -10.70 -0.60
C GLU A 104 6.69 -10.37 0.65
N THR A 105 5.94 -11.35 1.20
CA THR A 105 5.19 -11.12 2.44
C THR A 105 6.11 -10.89 3.65
N ARG A 106 7.27 -11.56 3.71
CA ARG A 106 8.29 -11.25 4.74
C ARG A 106 8.87 -9.85 4.56
N ASP A 107 8.98 -9.35 3.33
CA ASP A 107 9.48 -8.00 3.05
C ASP A 107 8.51 -6.91 3.51
N HIS A 108 7.20 -7.16 3.44
CA HIS A 108 6.21 -6.30 4.08
C HIS A 108 6.43 -6.21 5.59
N VAL A 109 6.67 -7.34 6.26
CA VAL A 109 6.97 -7.37 7.71
C VAL A 109 8.28 -6.64 8.01
N ARG A 110 9.35 -6.90 7.26
CA ARG A 110 10.64 -6.21 7.42
C ARG A 110 10.49 -4.70 7.27
N THR A 111 9.70 -4.25 6.30
CA THR A 111 9.44 -2.82 6.07
C THR A 111 8.77 -2.18 7.29
N VAL A 112 7.75 -2.80 7.84
CA VAL A 112 7.05 -2.29 9.04
C VAL A 112 7.97 -2.29 10.27
N LEU A 113 8.75 -3.36 10.46
CA LEU A 113 9.74 -3.43 11.55
C LEU A 113 10.80 -2.33 11.44
N ALA A 114 11.30 -2.06 10.24
CA ALA A 114 12.26 -0.99 9.99
C ALA A 114 11.68 0.39 10.31
N LEU A 115 10.40 0.63 9.96
CA LEU A 115 9.72 1.88 10.29
C LEU A 115 9.54 2.05 11.80
N TYR A 116 9.15 1.00 12.53
CA TYR A 116 9.06 1.06 13.99
C TYR A 116 10.43 1.30 14.63
N GLU A 117 11.46 0.63 14.14
CA GLU A 117 12.82 0.81 14.64
C GLU A 117 13.34 2.22 14.34
N SER A 118 13.03 2.77 13.16
CA SER A 118 13.32 4.16 12.80
C SER A 118 12.64 5.14 13.75
N ALA A 119 11.35 4.93 14.06
CA ALA A 119 10.62 5.75 15.02
C ALA A 119 11.22 5.68 16.43
N ARG A 120 11.70 4.50 16.85
CA ARG A 120 12.34 4.29 18.16
C ARG A 120 13.72 4.96 18.25
N ARG A 121 14.53 4.88 17.19
CA ARG A 121 15.88 5.46 17.15
C ARG A 121 15.88 6.96 16.85
N GLY A 122 14.85 7.47 16.19
CA GLY A 122 14.79 8.84 15.69
C GLY A 122 15.70 9.10 14.48
N GLU A 123 16.05 8.04 13.75
CA GLU A 123 16.94 8.09 12.58
C GLU A 123 16.47 7.13 11.48
N ARG A 124 17.06 7.25 10.28
CA ARG A 124 16.83 6.33 9.17
C ARG A 124 17.31 4.92 9.53
N VAL A 125 16.49 3.92 9.20
CA VAL A 125 16.84 2.49 9.29
C VAL A 125 16.71 1.86 7.91
N PHE A 126 17.64 1.00 7.54
CA PHE A 126 17.59 0.24 6.28
C PHE A 126 16.79 -1.05 6.48
N VAL A 127 15.97 -1.42 5.50
CA VAL A 127 15.14 -2.63 5.58
C VAL A 127 16.01 -3.89 5.66
N GLU A 128 17.19 -3.86 5.07
CA GLU A 128 18.19 -4.93 5.09
C GLU A 128 18.76 -5.20 6.49
N GLU A 129 18.65 -4.25 7.43
CA GLU A 129 19.00 -4.48 8.84
C GLU A 129 17.99 -5.39 9.55
N MET A 130 16.76 -5.48 9.03
CA MET A 130 15.69 -6.26 9.66
C MET A 130 15.82 -7.73 9.26
N VAL A 131 16.08 -8.57 10.26
CA VAL A 131 16.00 -10.03 10.13
C VAL A 131 14.53 -10.43 10.26
N ALA A 132 13.97 -11.05 9.21
CA ALA A 132 12.64 -11.68 9.25
C ALA A 132 12.74 -13.20 9.30
#